data_AF-A0A3B0PBF1-F1
#
_entry.id   AF-A0A3B0PBF1-F1
#
_cell.length_a   1.000
_cell.length_b   1.000
_cell.length_c   1.000
_cell.angle_alpha   90.00
_cell.angle_beta   90.00
_cell.angle_gamma   90.00
#
_symmetry.space_group_name_H-M   'P 1'
#
loop_
_entity.id
_entity.type
_entity.pdbx_description
1 polymer ?
#
loop_
_entity_poly.entity_id
_entity_poly.type
_entity_poly.pdbx_seq_one_letter_code
_entity_poly.pdbx_strand_id
1 'polypeptide(L)'
;MKRKNILKFVSLLGIGSFVMLAAASCTTPTPNPNPPSGGMNGGDTNPGDGQGMMNAASQELAAARMGLTTVFDSKAKNLGLYVDYKKTQDTLTKAYDAAKTVLDNSSSTTQNLNEAKTRLETAIRTAATSKQTFDEQHAELVKVYEELKTTLSNETATLAPYAAAQYAGIKMHLSGLYDAGKAITTKTLEPVEGDPLTASAVMMANTKIVEAIKDEVLNPQKENATKLADSFVKQVLVKEKITGVEEAHNKSQPANYSFVGYSVDITGTANGQTSIPNW
;
A
#
# COMPACT_ATOMS: atom_id res chain seq x y z
N MET A 1 15.64 28.93 -21.67
CA MET A 1 15.64 27.59 -21.03
C MET A 1 14.21 27.05 -21.03
N LYS A 2 13.98 25.89 -21.67
CA LYS A 2 12.65 25.29 -21.86
C LYS A 2 12.15 24.66 -20.56
N ARG A 3 10.98 25.07 -20.07
CA ARG A 3 10.28 24.43 -18.94
C ARG A 3 9.61 23.15 -19.45
N LYS A 4 9.95 21.99 -18.85
CA LYS A 4 9.25 20.73 -19.07
C LYS A 4 8.16 20.61 -18.00
N ASN A 5 6.89 20.72 -18.41
CA ASN A 5 5.77 20.37 -17.55
C ASN A 5 5.66 18.84 -17.50
N ILE A 6 5.92 18.26 -16.34
CA ILE A 6 5.66 16.85 -16.07
C ILE A 6 4.19 16.74 -15.66
N LEU A 7 3.37 16.25 -16.58
CA LEU A 7 1.98 15.89 -16.35
C LEU A 7 1.97 14.59 -15.54
N LYS A 8 1.58 14.64 -14.27
CA LYS A 8 1.41 13.45 -13.43
C LYS A 8 0.04 12.85 -13.70
N PHE A 9 0.01 11.69 -14.37
CA PHE A 9 -1.18 10.84 -14.44
C PHE A 9 -1.43 10.26 -13.05
N VAL A 10 -2.40 10.82 -12.32
CA VAL A 10 -3.01 10.15 -11.17
C VAL A 10 -3.94 9.09 -11.76
N SER A 11 -3.46 7.85 -11.82
CA SER A 11 -4.30 6.69 -12.15
C SER A 11 -5.25 6.45 -10.98
N LEU A 12 -6.44 7.01 -11.10
CA LEU A 12 -7.61 6.67 -10.30
C LEU A 12 -8.16 5.35 -10.86
N LEU A 13 -7.55 4.21 -10.50
CA LEU A 13 -8.10 2.91 -10.83
C LEU A 13 -9.32 2.67 -9.94
N GLY A 14 -10.48 2.93 -10.56
CA GLY A 14 -11.79 2.80 -9.97
C GLY A 14 -12.06 1.41 -9.42
N ILE A 15 -12.77 1.43 -8.29
CA ILE A 15 -13.40 0.30 -7.64
C ILE A 15 -14.45 -0.25 -8.62
N GLY A 16 -14.04 -1.23 -9.42
CA GLY A 16 -14.95 -2.01 -10.25
C GLY A 16 -15.56 -3.12 -9.40
N SER A 17 -16.76 -2.88 -8.87
CA SER A 17 -17.64 -3.93 -8.35
C SER A 17 -17.91 -4.95 -9.46
N PHE A 18 -17.24 -6.09 -9.43
CA PHE A 18 -17.61 -7.23 -10.24
C PHE A 18 -18.62 -8.06 -9.44
N VAL A 19 -19.91 -7.85 -9.72
CA VAL A 19 -20.96 -8.81 -9.37
C VAL A 19 -20.69 -10.07 -10.18
N MET A 20 -20.16 -11.11 -9.55
CA MET A 20 -20.13 -12.45 -10.15
C MET A 20 -21.56 -12.97 -10.21
N LEU A 21 -22.16 -12.92 -11.40
CA LEU A 21 -23.41 -13.60 -11.69
C LEU A 21 -23.10 -15.10 -11.81
N ALA A 22 -23.56 -15.89 -10.83
CA ALA A 22 -23.49 -17.34 -10.86
C ALA A 22 -24.42 -17.86 -11.97
N ALA A 23 -23.84 -18.29 -13.09
CA ALA A 23 -24.57 -19.10 -14.07
C ALA A 23 -24.61 -20.55 -13.56
N ALA A 24 -25.75 -20.94 -12.98
CA ALA A 24 -26.09 -22.34 -12.81
C ALA A 24 -26.27 -22.97 -14.19
N SER A 25 -25.30 -23.79 -14.61
CA SER A 25 -25.43 -24.62 -15.83
C SER A 25 -26.00 -25.97 -15.44
N CYS A 26 -27.24 -26.23 -15.86
CA CYS A 26 -27.88 -27.54 -15.80
C CYS A 26 -28.35 -27.94 -17.21
N THR A 27 -28.04 -29.19 -17.55
CA THR A 27 -28.67 -30.09 -18.53
C THR A 27 -28.52 -29.79 -20.04
N THR A 28 -27.54 -30.50 -20.62
CA THR A 28 -27.59 -31.31 -21.87
C THR A 28 -28.51 -30.89 -23.02
N PRO A 29 -27.98 -30.60 -24.24
CA PRO A 29 -28.77 -30.66 -25.46
C PRO A 29 -28.96 -32.12 -25.90
N THR A 30 -30.22 -32.54 -26.01
CA THR A 30 -30.67 -33.76 -26.67
C THR A 30 -30.28 -33.73 -28.16
N PRO A 31 -29.83 -34.84 -28.78
CA PRO A 31 -29.55 -34.89 -30.21
C PRO A 31 -30.88 -34.92 -30.99
N ASN A 32 -31.06 -33.99 -31.92
CA ASN A 32 -32.17 -34.04 -32.88
C ASN A 32 -31.91 -35.16 -33.92
N PRO A 33 -32.89 -35.99 -34.31
CA PRO A 33 -32.71 -37.03 -35.31
C PRO A 33 -32.76 -36.44 -36.73
N ASN A 34 -31.80 -36.83 -37.57
CA ASN A 34 -31.84 -36.57 -39.01
C ASN A 34 -32.69 -37.66 -39.72
N PRO A 35 -33.49 -37.34 -40.76
CA PRO A 35 -34.35 -38.30 -41.43
C PRO A 35 -33.58 -39.21 -42.41
N PRO A 36 -34.11 -40.39 -42.78
CA PRO A 36 -33.40 -41.35 -43.60
C PRO A 36 -33.55 -40.98 -45.09
N SER A 37 -32.43 -40.95 -45.80
CA SER A 37 -32.43 -41.00 -47.26
C SER A 37 -31.46 -42.08 -47.69
N GLY A 38 -32.01 -43.13 -48.31
CA GLY A 38 -31.26 -44.21 -48.90
C GLY A 38 -30.61 -43.79 -50.23
N GLY A 39 -29.46 -44.37 -50.51
CA GLY A 39 -28.79 -44.30 -51.80
C GLY A 39 -27.65 -45.31 -51.84
N MET A 40 -27.75 -46.28 -52.75
CA MET A 40 -26.81 -47.38 -52.98
C MET A 40 -25.54 -46.95 -53.73
N ASN A 41 -24.56 -47.86 -53.71
CA ASN A 41 -23.29 -47.93 -54.44
C ASN A 41 -22.16 -47.05 -53.91
N GLY A 42 -20.93 -47.53 -53.73
CA GLY A 42 -20.30 -48.79 -54.11
C GLY A 42 -18.81 -48.51 -54.25
N GLY A 43 -17.96 -49.43 -53.79
CA GLY A 43 -16.54 -49.56 -54.16
C GLY A 43 -15.64 -48.35 -53.89
N ASP A 44 -14.92 -48.39 -52.77
CA ASP A 44 -13.44 -48.40 -52.78
C ASP A 44 -12.94 -48.25 -51.34
N THR A 45 -12.43 -49.35 -50.81
CA THR A 45 -11.64 -49.36 -49.57
C THR A 45 -10.26 -48.83 -49.91
N ASN A 46 -10.02 -47.54 -49.67
CA ASN A 46 -8.66 -47.01 -49.63
C ASN A 46 -8.16 -47.02 -48.16
N PRO A 47 -7.11 -47.79 -47.82
CA PRO A 47 -6.51 -47.75 -46.49
C PRO A 47 -5.49 -46.61 -46.46
N GLY A 48 -5.93 -45.37 -46.17
CA GLY A 48 -5.06 -44.22 -46.44
C GLY A 48 -5.24 -42.94 -45.63
N ASP A 49 -6.02 -42.88 -44.54
CA ASP A 49 -6.27 -41.61 -43.83
C ASP A 49 -5.64 -41.50 -42.44
N GLY A 50 -4.40 -41.98 -42.29
CA GLY A 50 -3.58 -41.65 -41.11
C GLY A 50 -3.26 -40.15 -40.98
N GLN A 51 -3.33 -39.38 -42.09
CA GLN A 51 -3.04 -37.94 -42.11
C GLN A 51 -4.21 -37.06 -41.64
N GLY A 52 -5.47 -37.47 -41.86
CA GLY A 52 -6.65 -36.70 -41.43
C GLY A 52 -6.79 -36.63 -39.91
N MET A 53 -6.61 -37.76 -39.23
CA MET A 53 -6.59 -37.82 -37.75
C MET A 53 -5.37 -37.11 -37.15
N MET A 54 -4.20 -37.19 -37.79
CA MET A 54 -2.99 -36.51 -37.30
C MET A 54 -3.13 -34.98 -37.35
N ASN A 55 -3.85 -34.44 -38.35
CA ASN A 55 -4.16 -33.02 -38.44
C ASN A 55 -5.13 -32.57 -37.33
N ALA A 56 -6.19 -33.35 -37.06
CA ALA A 56 -7.13 -33.05 -35.97
C ALA A 56 -6.46 -33.05 -34.59
N ALA A 57 -5.66 -34.08 -34.28
CA ALA A 57 -4.93 -34.15 -33.00
C ALA A 57 -3.93 -32.99 -32.82
N SER A 58 -3.27 -32.57 -33.91
CA SER A 58 -2.35 -31.42 -33.89
C SER A 58 -3.09 -30.11 -33.64
N GLN A 59 -4.29 -29.93 -34.22
CA GLN A 59 -5.14 -28.76 -33.98
C GLN A 59 -5.66 -28.71 -32.54
N GLU A 60 -6.09 -29.85 -31.98
CA GLU A 60 -6.52 -29.94 -30.57
C GLU A 60 -5.39 -29.60 -29.61
N LEU A 61 -4.17 -30.09 -29.88
CA LEU A 61 -2.99 -29.77 -29.07
C LEU A 61 -2.67 -28.27 -29.11
N ALA A 62 -2.71 -27.66 -30.30
CA ALA A 62 -2.49 -26.22 -30.47
C ALA A 62 -3.57 -25.39 -29.76
N ALA A 63 -4.84 -25.80 -29.85
CA ALA A 63 -5.95 -25.15 -29.17
C ALA A 63 -5.83 -25.25 -27.64
N ALA A 64 -5.47 -26.42 -27.10
CA ALA A 64 -5.24 -26.61 -25.67
C ALA A 64 -4.09 -25.74 -25.16
N ARG A 65 -3.00 -25.64 -25.94
CA ARG A 65 -1.84 -24.79 -25.62
C ARG A 65 -2.24 -23.31 -25.59
N MET A 66 -2.94 -22.83 -26.62
CA MET A 66 -3.46 -21.46 -26.67
C MET A 66 -4.44 -21.18 -25.52
N GLY A 67 -5.29 -22.14 -25.17
CA GLY A 67 -6.21 -22.04 -24.05
C GLY A 67 -5.51 -21.84 -22.71
N LEU A 68 -4.44 -22.60 -22.45
CA LEU A 68 -3.61 -22.42 -21.25
C LEU A 68 -2.86 -21.08 -21.28
N THR A 69 -2.27 -20.70 -22.42
CA THR A 69 -1.58 -19.40 -22.59
C THR A 69 -2.50 -18.22 -22.24
N THR A 70 -3.74 -18.21 -22.76
CA THR A 70 -4.70 -17.14 -22.48
C THR A 70 -4.98 -16.97 -20.98
N VAL A 71 -5.14 -18.08 -20.25
CA VAL A 71 -5.32 -18.01 -18.79
C VAL A 71 -4.01 -17.59 -18.11
N PHE A 72 -2.87 -18.08 -18.58
CA PHE A 72 -1.56 -17.73 -18.04
C PHE A 72 -1.24 -16.24 -18.18
N ASP A 73 -1.55 -15.62 -19.32
CA ASP A 73 -1.27 -14.20 -19.59
C ASP A 73 -2.03 -13.23 -18.67
N SER A 74 -3.06 -13.71 -17.97
CA SER A 74 -3.74 -12.95 -16.92
C SER A 74 -2.94 -12.80 -15.61
N LYS A 75 -1.74 -13.42 -15.51
CA LYS A 75 -0.90 -13.48 -14.28
C LYS A 75 -0.72 -12.13 -13.60
N ALA A 76 -0.26 -11.10 -14.33
CA ALA A 76 0.04 -9.80 -13.73
C ALA A 76 -1.21 -9.14 -13.12
N LYS A 77 -2.34 -9.21 -13.84
CA LYS A 77 -3.62 -8.68 -13.36
C LYS A 77 -4.09 -9.43 -12.12
N ASN A 78 -4.11 -10.76 -12.16
CA ASN A 78 -4.64 -11.55 -11.06
C ASN A 78 -3.76 -11.47 -9.81
N LEU A 79 -2.42 -11.53 -9.94
CA LEU A 79 -1.53 -11.34 -8.79
C LEU A 79 -1.62 -9.93 -8.21
N GLY A 80 -1.83 -8.91 -9.05
CA GLY A 80 -1.99 -7.52 -8.61
C GLY A 80 -3.18 -7.28 -7.67
N LEU A 81 -4.22 -8.12 -7.73
CA LEU A 81 -5.39 -8.02 -6.84
C LEU A 81 -5.10 -8.41 -5.39
N TYR A 82 -4.01 -9.15 -5.16
CA TYR A 82 -3.70 -9.78 -3.87
C TYR A 82 -2.40 -9.24 -3.26
N VAL A 83 -1.97 -8.03 -3.63
CA VAL A 83 -0.73 -7.42 -3.11
C VAL A 83 -0.71 -7.29 -1.59
N ASP A 84 -1.86 -7.04 -0.98
CA ASP A 84 -2.06 -6.99 0.47
C ASP A 84 -2.45 -8.35 1.08
N TYR A 85 -2.61 -9.40 0.28
CA TYR A 85 -3.03 -10.74 0.71
C TYR A 85 -1.94 -11.75 0.32
N LYS A 86 -0.76 -11.60 0.94
CA LYS A 86 0.45 -12.29 0.50
C LYS A 86 0.35 -13.80 0.49
N LYS A 87 -0.35 -14.42 1.45
CA LYS A 87 -0.58 -15.87 1.45
C LYS A 87 -1.43 -16.32 0.26
N THR A 88 -2.53 -15.61 -0.01
CA THR A 88 -3.34 -15.84 -1.22
C THR A 88 -2.53 -15.62 -2.50
N GLN A 89 -1.74 -14.54 -2.57
CA GLN A 89 -0.88 -14.21 -3.71
C GLN A 89 0.20 -15.27 -3.96
N ASP A 90 0.83 -15.78 -2.90
CA ASP A 90 1.86 -16.84 -2.97
C ASP A 90 1.27 -18.15 -3.50
N THR A 91 0.11 -18.56 -2.96
CA THR A 91 -0.60 -19.76 -3.42
C THR A 91 -0.95 -19.66 -4.91
N LEU A 92 -1.46 -18.49 -5.34
CA LEU A 92 -1.78 -18.25 -6.75
C LEU A 92 -0.51 -18.21 -7.62
N THR A 93 0.59 -17.64 -7.13
CA THR A 93 1.88 -17.62 -7.82
C THR A 93 2.38 -19.03 -8.10
N LYS A 94 2.34 -19.92 -7.10
CA LYS A 94 2.70 -21.34 -7.26
C LYS A 94 1.84 -22.05 -8.32
N ALA A 95 0.55 -21.74 -8.39
CA ALA A 95 -0.33 -22.28 -9.43
C ALA A 95 0.06 -21.79 -10.83
N TYR A 96 0.41 -20.51 -10.98
CA TYR A 96 0.95 -19.99 -12.24
C TYR A 96 2.27 -20.65 -12.63
N ASP A 97 3.18 -20.88 -11.67
CA ASP A 97 4.48 -21.49 -11.95
C ASP A 97 4.34 -22.98 -12.33
N ALA A 98 3.39 -23.70 -11.71
CA ALA A 98 3.03 -25.05 -12.12
C ALA A 98 2.43 -25.08 -13.54
N ALA A 99 1.53 -24.15 -13.87
CA ALA A 99 0.99 -24.01 -15.22
C ALA A 99 2.07 -23.68 -16.25
N LYS A 100 3.02 -22.79 -15.91
CA LYS A 100 4.18 -22.47 -16.75
C LYS A 100 5.03 -23.69 -17.04
N THR A 101 5.26 -24.54 -16.05
CA THR A 101 6.05 -25.77 -16.23
C THR A 101 5.42 -26.69 -17.28
N VAL A 102 4.08 -26.83 -17.28
CA VAL A 102 3.36 -27.60 -18.29
C VAL A 102 3.39 -26.91 -19.66
N LEU A 103 3.27 -25.59 -19.69
CA LEU A 103 3.29 -24.81 -20.92
C LEU A 103 4.68 -24.84 -21.59
N ASP A 104 5.76 -24.74 -20.83
CA ASP A 104 7.12 -24.75 -21.36
C ASP A 104 7.58 -26.16 -21.80
N ASN A 105 6.93 -27.21 -21.31
CA ASN A 105 7.24 -28.57 -21.73
C ASN A 105 6.72 -28.85 -23.14
N SER A 106 7.66 -29.09 -24.07
CA SER A 106 7.38 -29.42 -25.48
C SER A 106 6.68 -30.78 -25.65
N SER A 107 6.81 -31.68 -24.67
CA SER A 107 6.20 -33.01 -24.68
C SER A 107 4.83 -33.06 -23.99
N SER A 108 4.30 -31.92 -23.53
CA SER A 108 2.97 -31.87 -22.92
C SER A 108 1.89 -32.30 -23.90
N THR A 109 1.04 -33.24 -23.46
CA THR A 109 -0.12 -33.70 -24.24
C THR A 109 -1.29 -32.73 -24.13
N THR A 110 -2.30 -32.88 -25.02
CA THR A 110 -3.57 -32.15 -24.94
C THR A 110 -4.22 -32.30 -23.56
N GLN A 111 -4.19 -33.50 -22.97
CA GLN A 111 -4.70 -33.77 -21.63
C GLN A 111 -3.92 -32.98 -20.57
N ASN A 112 -2.58 -32.99 -20.60
CA ASN A 112 -1.77 -32.24 -19.62
C ASN A 112 -2.06 -30.74 -19.66
N LEU A 113 -2.19 -30.16 -20.86
CA LEU A 113 -2.48 -28.74 -21.05
C LEU A 113 -3.88 -28.37 -20.53
N ASN A 114 -4.89 -29.18 -20.83
CA ASN A 114 -6.26 -28.96 -20.35
C ASN A 114 -6.36 -29.11 -18.83
N GLU A 115 -5.72 -30.12 -18.24
CA GLU A 115 -5.67 -30.27 -16.78
C GLU A 115 -4.96 -29.08 -16.11
N ALA A 116 -3.83 -28.62 -16.66
CA ALA A 116 -3.13 -27.45 -16.15
C ALA A 116 -3.98 -26.18 -16.24
N LYS A 117 -4.73 -26.01 -17.34
CA LYS A 117 -5.67 -24.90 -17.51
C LYS A 117 -6.75 -24.93 -16.44
N THR A 118 -7.42 -26.07 -16.25
CA THR A 118 -8.47 -26.23 -15.23
C THR A 118 -7.94 -26.01 -13.82
N ARG A 119 -6.74 -26.51 -13.50
CA ARG A 119 -6.07 -26.26 -12.21
C ARG A 119 -5.80 -24.77 -11.99
N LEU A 120 -5.28 -24.07 -13.01
CA LEU A 120 -5.01 -22.63 -12.91
C LEU A 120 -6.30 -21.81 -12.76
N GLU A 121 -7.33 -22.09 -13.55
CA GLU A 121 -8.65 -21.44 -13.42
C GLU A 121 -9.26 -21.68 -12.03
N THR A 122 -9.08 -22.88 -11.48
CA THR A 122 -9.53 -23.21 -10.12
C THR A 122 -8.75 -22.41 -9.08
N ALA A 123 -7.42 -22.33 -9.19
CA ALA A 123 -6.60 -21.53 -8.28
C ALA A 123 -6.97 -20.04 -8.32
N ILE A 124 -7.28 -19.49 -9.51
CA ILE A 124 -7.77 -18.10 -9.67
C ILE A 124 -9.09 -17.90 -8.92
N ARG A 125 -10.06 -18.82 -9.06
CA ARG A 125 -11.32 -18.76 -8.32
C ARG A 125 -11.11 -18.90 -6.82
N THR A 126 -10.28 -19.85 -6.39
CA THR A 126 -9.95 -20.05 -4.98
C THR A 126 -9.30 -18.83 -4.35
N ALA A 127 -8.42 -18.12 -5.07
CA ALA A 127 -7.84 -16.87 -4.60
C ALA A 127 -8.90 -15.79 -4.36
N ALA A 128 -9.86 -15.66 -5.30
CA ALA A 128 -10.95 -14.70 -5.15
C ALA A 128 -11.84 -15.03 -3.94
N THR A 129 -12.22 -16.30 -3.78
CA THR A 129 -12.99 -16.76 -2.62
C THR A 129 -12.21 -16.60 -1.31
N SER A 130 -10.92 -16.91 -1.29
CA SER A 130 -10.09 -16.77 -0.08
C SER A 130 -10.02 -15.32 0.38
N LYS A 131 -9.82 -14.38 -0.55
CA LYS A 131 -9.89 -12.94 -0.25
C LYS A 131 -11.26 -12.55 0.29
N GLN A 132 -12.35 -12.96 -0.36
CA GLN A 132 -13.70 -12.65 0.10
C GLN A 132 -13.93 -13.16 1.54
N THR A 133 -13.57 -14.41 1.82
CA THR A 133 -13.71 -15.01 3.15
C THR A 133 -12.86 -14.27 4.19
N PHE A 134 -11.62 -13.90 3.85
CA PHE A 134 -10.79 -13.09 4.72
C PHE A 134 -11.46 -11.75 5.04
N ASP A 135 -11.95 -11.05 4.02
CA ASP A 135 -12.58 -9.73 4.18
C ASP A 135 -13.82 -9.80 5.06
N GLU A 136 -14.64 -10.84 4.90
CA GLU A 136 -15.84 -11.07 5.70
C GLU A 136 -15.49 -11.38 7.17
N GLN A 137 -14.44 -12.19 7.41
CA GLN A 137 -14.01 -12.56 8.76
C GLN A 137 -13.25 -11.44 9.49
N HIS A 138 -12.63 -10.53 8.74
CA HIS A 138 -11.74 -9.49 9.25
C HIS A 138 -12.17 -8.08 8.80
N ALA A 139 -13.48 -7.85 8.67
CA ALA A 139 -14.05 -6.62 8.12
C ALA A 139 -13.51 -5.33 8.80
N GLU A 140 -13.36 -5.34 10.13
CA GLU A 140 -12.80 -4.20 10.86
C GLU A 140 -11.34 -3.96 10.50
N LEU A 141 -10.51 -5.00 10.45
CA LEU A 141 -9.11 -4.91 10.07
C LEU A 141 -8.96 -4.35 8.65
N VAL A 142 -9.73 -4.88 7.70
CA VAL A 142 -9.71 -4.41 6.30
C VAL A 142 -10.07 -2.93 6.24
N LYS A 143 -11.13 -2.52 6.95
CA LYS A 143 -11.55 -1.11 7.01
C LYS A 143 -10.42 -0.20 7.53
N VAL A 144 -9.88 -0.48 8.71
CA VAL A 144 -8.85 0.40 9.31
C VAL A 144 -7.53 0.38 8.53
N TYR A 145 -7.23 -0.72 7.83
CA TYR A 145 -6.06 -0.83 6.96
C TYR A 145 -6.18 0.06 5.71
N GLU A 146 -7.35 0.10 5.08
CA GLU A 146 -7.60 1.00 3.95
C GLU A 146 -7.67 2.48 4.38
N GLU A 147 -8.20 2.76 5.58
CA GLU A 147 -8.12 4.10 6.18
C GLU A 147 -6.67 4.53 6.41
N LEU A 148 -5.83 3.65 6.98
CA LEU A 148 -4.40 3.93 7.16
C LEU A 148 -3.71 4.18 5.81
N LYS A 149 -3.94 3.33 4.80
CA LYS A 149 -3.37 3.53 3.45
C LYS A 149 -3.80 4.87 2.84
N THR A 150 -5.06 5.26 3.03
CA THR A 150 -5.57 6.57 2.60
C THR A 150 -4.83 7.69 3.31
N THR A 151 -4.68 7.63 4.64
CA THR A 151 -3.90 8.60 5.41
C THR A 151 -2.46 8.69 4.92
N LEU A 152 -1.78 7.55 4.73
CA LEU A 152 -0.39 7.47 4.24
C LEU A 152 -0.22 8.11 2.86
N SER A 153 -1.20 7.95 1.96
CA SER A 153 -1.16 8.54 0.61
C SER A 153 -1.10 10.08 0.62
N ASN A 154 -1.55 10.71 1.70
CA ASN A 154 -1.56 12.16 1.86
C ASN A 154 -0.25 12.73 2.43
N GLU A 155 0.71 11.88 2.84
CA GLU A 155 1.96 12.28 3.51
C GLU A 155 2.65 13.47 2.84
N THR A 156 2.85 13.41 1.53
CA THR A 156 3.58 14.46 0.80
C THR A 156 2.85 15.81 0.92
N ALA A 157 1.53 15.81 0.83
CA ALA A 157 0.73 17.02 0.96
C ALA A 157 0.74 17.54 2.41
N THR A 158 0.61 16.63 3.39
CA THR A 158 0.65 16.95 4.82
C THR A 158 1.99 17.57 5.24
N LEU A 159 3.11 17.08 4.71
CA LEU A 159 4.45 17.54 5.10
C LEU A 159 4.91 18.81 4.36
N ALA A 160 4.31 19.14 3.22
CA ALA A 160 4.73 20.28 2.38
C ALA A 160 4.74 21.64 3.11
N PRO A 161 3.75 21.99 3.96
CA PRO A 161 3.75 23.24 4.72
C PRO A 161 4.91 23.38 5.73
N TYR A 162 5.56 22.28 6.09
CA TYR A 162 6.61 22.21 7.12
C TYR A 162 8.02 22.10 6.53
N ALA A 163 8.20 22.49 5.27
CA ALA A 163 9.49 22.39 4.56
C ALA A 163 10.56 23.38 5.06
N ALA A 164 10.15 24.52 5.63
CA ALA A 164 11.07 25.53 6.17
C ALA A 164 11.82 25.02 7.40
N ALA A 165 13.08 25.47 7.58
CA ALA A 165 13.96 25.00 8.66
C ALA A 165 13.39 25.19 10.06
N GLN A 166 12.63 26.28 10.30
CA GLN A 166 11.98 26.53 11.59
C GLN A 166 10.94 25.46 11.96
N TYR A 167 10.40 24.72 10.99
CA TYR A 167 9.40 23.67 11.20
C TYR A 167 10.00 22.25 11.21
N ALA A 168 11.34 22.12 11.23
CA ALA A 168 12.02 20.84 11.13
C ALA A 168 11.57 19.84 12.23
N GLY A 169 11.33 20.31 13.46
CA GLY A 169 10.83 19.46 14.55
C GLY A 169 9.43 18.88 14.28
N ILE A 170 8.50 19.71 13.79
CA ILE A 170 7.15 19.30 13.40
C ILE A 170 7.23 18.28 12.27
N LYS A 171 8.01 18.59 11.21
CA LYS A 171 8.19 17.71 10.07
C LYS A 171 8.79 16.36 10.48
N MET A 172 9.81 16.36 11.34
CA MET A 172 10.46 15.14 11.84
C MET A 172 9.47 14.26 12.63
N HIS A 173 8.68 14.86 13.52
CA HIS A 173 7.67 14.13 14.28
C HIS A 173 6.62 13.49 13.35
N LEU A 174 6.03 14.27 12.45
CA LEU A 174 5.03 13.75 11.50
C LEU A 174 5.61 12.67 10.59
N SER A 175 6.82 12.87 10.05
CA SER A 175 7.49 11.87 9.21
C SER A 175 7.69 10.55 9.97
N GLY A 176 8.08 10.61 11.25
CA GLY A 176 8.20 9.41 12.09
C GLY A 176 6.87 8.66 12.30
N LEU A 177 5.75 9.38 12.43
CA LEU A 177 4.43 8.76 12.50
C LEU A 177 4.03 8.11 11.17
N TYR A 178 4.27 8.79 10.04
CA TYR A 178 4.06 8.23 8.71
C TYR A 178 4.90 6.97 8.46
N ASP A 179 6.17 6.98 8.85
CA ASP A 179 7.06 5.82 8.71
C ASP A 179 6.61 4.64 9.58
N ALA A 180 6.14 4.90 10.80
CA ALA A 180 5.53 3.88 11.64
C ALA A 180 4.26 3.28 11.00
N GLY A 181 3.42 4.10 10.38
CA GLY A 181 2.25 3.63 9.63
C GLY A 181 2.64 2.82 8.38
N LYS A 182 3.65 3.25 7.62
CA LYS A 182 4.18 2.48 6.48
C LYS A 182 4.69 1.12 6.92
N ALA A 183 5.45 1.05 8.01
CA ALA A 183 5.96 -0.20 8.57
C ALA A 183 4.83 -1.20 8.87
N ILE A 184 3.66 -0.72 9.34
CA ILE A 184 2.48 -1.57 9.51
C ILE A 184 1.98 -2.12 8.17
N THR A 185 1.83 -1.27 7.14
CA THR A 185 1.36 -1.72 5.83
C THR A 185 2.31 -2.69 5.12
N THR A 186 3.60 -2.71 5.46
CA THR A 186 4.53 -3.73 4.93
C THR A 186 4.20 -5.15 5.37
N LYS A 187 3.49 -5.34 6.49
CA LYS A 187 3.05 -6.66 6.98
C LYS A 187 1.93 -7.24 6.13
N THR A 188 1.18 -6.40 5.41
CA THR A 188 0.00 -6.77 4.63
C THR A 188 -1.16 -7.32 5.50
N LEU A 189 -2.33 -7.53 4.91
CA LEU A 189 -3.51 -8.06 5.60
C LEU A 189 -3.36 -9.56 5.89
N GLU A 190 -2.84 -10.32 4.92
CA GLU A 190 -2.68 -11.77 5.02
C GLU A 190 -1.21 -12.17 4.74
N PRO A 191 -0.29 -12.06 5.73
CA PRO A 191 1.12 -12.41 5.52
C PRO A 191 1.31 -13.91 5.25
N VAL A 192 2.39 -14.27 4.54
CA VAL A 192 2.76 -15.70 4.33
C VAL A 192 3.22 -16.34 5.64
N GLU A 193 4.01 -15.60 6.41
CA GLU A 193 4.60 -16.02 7.67
C GLU A 193 4.62 -14.86 8.67
N GLY A 194 4.71 -15.18 9.96
CA GLY A 194 4.71 -14.21 11.06
C GLY A 194 3.33 -13.92 11.64
N ASP A 195 3.30 -13.05 12.64
CA ASP A 195 2.07 -12.74 13.35
C ASP A 195 1.08 -11.97 12.47
N PRO A 196 -0.23 -12.34 12.51
CA PRO A 196 -1.25 -11.63 11.78
C PRO A 196 -1.37 -10.19 12.29
N LEU A 197 -1.67 -9.28 11.37
CA LEU A 197 -1.96 -7.91 11.71
C LEU A 197 -3.29 -7.82 12.48
N THR A 198 -3.35 -6.96 13.51
CA THR A 198 -4.57 -6.76 14.29
C THR A 198 -5.19 -5.40 13.99
N ALA A 199 -6.52 -5.33 13.99
CA ALA A 199 -7.24 -4.08 13.75
C ALA A 199 -6.82 -2.97 14.74
N SER A 200 -6.63 -3.33 16.01
CA SER A 200 -6.18 -2.40 17.06
C SER A 200 -4.82 -1.77 16.74
N ALA A 201 -3.83 -2.54 16.29
CA ALA A 201 -2.51 -2.02 15.96
C ALA A 201 -2.56 -1.02 14.80
N VAL A 202 -3.34 -1.34 13.77
CA VAL A 202 -3.54 -0.50 12.58
C VAL A 202 -4.28 0.79 12.96
N MET A 203 -5.39 0.65 13.69
CA MET A 203 -6.19 1.77 14.17
C MET A 203 -5.35 2.73 15.01
N MET A 204 -4.58 2.21 15.99
CA MET A 204 -3.71 3.06 16.83
C MET A 204 -2.70 3.87 16.01
N ALA A 205 -2.08 3.27 14.99
CA ALA A 205 -1.15 4.00 14.14
C ALA A 205 -1.84 5.06 13.30
N ASN A 206 -3.01 4.75 12.73
CA ASN A 206 -3.80 5.72 11.98
C ASN A 206 -4.26 6.88 12.88
N THR A 207 -4.79 6.58 14.07
CA THR A 207 -5.20 7.58 15.07
C THR A 207 -4.03 8.50 15.44
N LYS A 208 -2.82 7.96 15.68
CA LYS A 208 -1.65 8.80 16.00
C LYS A 208 -1.35 9.80 14.88
N ILE A 209 -1.44 9.40 13.61
CA ILE A 209 -1.23 10.32 12.49
C ILE A 209 -2.38 11.34 12.44
N VAL A 210 -3.63 10.88 12.42
CA VAL A 210 -4.83 11.73 12.29
C VAL A 210 -4.90 12.77 13.40
N GLU A 211 -4.64 12.39 14.65
CA GLU A 211 -4.61 13.32 15.78
C GLU A 211 -3.46 14.33 15.66
N ALA A 212 -2.27 13.89 15.25
CA ALA A 212 -1.11 14.78 15.09
C ALA A 212 -1.27 15.79 13.96
N ILE A 213 -2.11 15.50 12.96
CA ILE A 213 -2.32 16.39 11.80
C ILE A 213 -3.50 17.35 11.95
N LYS A 214 -4.24 17.30 13.07
CA LYS A 214 -5.34 18.25 13.30
C LYS A 214 -4.82 19.68 13.39
N ASP A 215 -5.56 20.61 12.81
CA ASP A 215 -5.22 22.04 12.83
C ASP A 215 -5.11 22.58 14.27
N GLU A 216 -5.94 22.10 15.19
CA GLU A 216 -5.89 22.46 16.62
C GLU A 216 -4.59 22.05 17.32
N VAL A 217 -3.87 21.05 16.76
CA VAL A 217 -2.56 20.60 17.24
C VAL A 217 -1.44 21.32 16.49
N LEU A 218 -1.54 21.44 15.16
CA LEU A 218 -0.46 21.95 14.32
C LEU A 218 -0.35 23.48 14.30
N ASN A 219 -1.47 24.21 14.34
CA ASN A 219 -1.44 25.68 14.27
C ASN A 219 -0.68 26.29 15.47
N PRO A 220 -0.93 25.89 16.73
CA PRO A 220 -0.15 26.40 17.86
C PRO A 220 1.34 26.07 17.76
N GLN A 221 1.68 24.85 17.31
CA GLN A 221 3.09 24.46 17.11
C GLN A 221 3.77 25.32 16.04
N LYS A 222 3.05 25.61 14.94
CA LYS A 222 3.54 26.45 13.86
C LYS A 222 3.74 27.90 14.29
N GLU A 223 2.80 28.46 15.05
CA GLU A 223 2.92 29.80 15.61
C GLU A 223 4.12 29.89 16.57
N ASN A 224 4.28 28.91 17.45
CA ASN A 224 5.40 28.87 18.40
C ASN A 224 6.75 28.74 17.67
N ALA A 225 6.85 27.88 16.66
CA ALA A 225 8.05 27.74 15.84
C ALA A 225 8.39 29.04 15.10
N THR A 226 7.38 29.74 14.58
CA THR A 226 7.55 31.04 13.91
C THR A 226 8.04 32.11 14.90
N LYS A 227 7.39 32.24 16.06
CA LYS A 227 7.80 33.19 17.12
C LYS A 227 9.23 32.90 17.61
N LEU A 228 9.59 31.63 17.77
CA LEU A 228 10.95 31.25 18.16
C LEU A 228 11.98 31.62 17.09
N ALA A 229 11.64 31.48 15.80
CA ALA A 229 12.54 31.83 14.71
C ALA A 229 12.69 33.35 14.53
N ASP A 230 11.58 34.09 14.61
CA ASP A 230 11.53 35.51 14.21
C ASP A 230 11.66 36.48 15.39
N SER A 231 11.15 36.11 16.56
CA SER A 231 11.05 37.00 17.73
C SER A 231 12.01 36.65 18.86
N PHE A 232 12.61 35.45 18.84
CA PHE A 232 13.60 35.09 19.85
C PHE A 232 14.92 35.82 19.56
N VAL A 233 15.06 36.98 20.18
CA VAL A 233 16.33 37.72 20.16
C VAL A 233 17.35 36.93 20.97
N LYS A 234 18.26 36.25 20.28
CA LYS A 234 19.47 35.68 20.90
C LYS A 234 20.34 36.84 21.38
N GLN A 235 20.10 37.30 22.60
CA GLN A 235 20.99 38.26 23.24
C GLN A 235 22.27 37.53 23.62
N VAL A 236 23.35 37.81 22.90
CA VAL A 236 24.68 37.47 23.36
C VAL A 236 24.93 38.32 24.61
N LEU A 237 25.26 37.68 25.73
CA LEU A 237 25.70 38.40 26.92
C LEU A 237 27.00 39.14 26.59
N VAL A 238 26.88 40.43 26.28
CA VAL A 238 28.01 41.33 26.07
C VAL A 238 28.34 41.94 27.42
N LYS A 239 29.51 41.63 27.97
CA LYS A 239 29.92 42.02 29.33
C LYS A 239 29.79 43.53 29.56
N GLU A 240 30.11 44.33 28.54
CA GLU A 240 30.07 45.79 28.57
C GLU A 240 28.65 46.37 28.59
N LYS A 241 27.63 45.56 28.28
CA LYS A 241 26.21 45.96 28.25
C LYS A 241 25.44 45.51 29.49
N ILE A 242 26.09 44.83 30.43
CA ILE A 242 25.51 44.48 31.72
C ILE A 242 25.71 45.68 32.66
N THR A 243 24.64 46.41 32.95
CA THR A 243 24.64 47.55 33.88
C THR A 243 24.30 47.07 35.30
N GLY A 244 24.70 47.82 36.33
CA GLY A 244 24.41 47.47 37.73
C GLY A 244 25.39 46.49 38.38
N VAL A 245 26.56 46.27 37.78
CA VAL A 245 27.66 45.55 38.42
C VAL A 245 28.32 46.49 39.44
N GLU A 246 27.76 46.58 40.65
CA GLU A 246 28.49 47.18 41.77
C GLU A 246 29.83 46.43 41.94
N GLU A 247 30.90 47.12 42.36
CA GLU A 247 32.23 46.50 42.52
C GLU A 247 32.20 45.22 43.36
N ALA A 248 31.30 45.14 44.35
CA ALA A 248 31.09 43.97 45.20
C ALA A 248 30.64 42.71 44.43
N HIS A 249 29.99 42.90 43.29
CA HIS A 249 29.37 41.83 42.51
C HIS A 249 30.07 41.61 41.15
N ASN A 250 31.10 42.38 40.78
CA ASN A 250 31.88 42.18 39.55
C ASN A 250 32.80 40.94 39.62
N LYS A 251 32.20 39.75 39.79
CA LYS A 251 32.89 38.47 39.82
C LYS A 251 33.09 37.93 38.41
N SER A 252 34.12 37.11 38.22
CA SER A 252 34.33 36.40 36.97
C SER A 252 33.08 35.57 36.65
N GLN A 253 32.52 35.74 35.45
CA GLN A 253 31.44 34.89 35.00
C GLN A 253 31.88 33.41 35.10
N PRO A 254 31.12 32.53 35.78
CA PRO A 254 31.44 31.11 35.79
C PRO A 254 31.41 30.56 34.37
N ALA A 255 32.34 29.66 34.05
CA ALA A 255 32.56 29.15 32.68
C ALA A 255 31.34 28.40 32.10
N ASN A 256 30.34 28.06 32.93
CA ASN A 256 29.14 27.33 32.53
C ASN A 256 27.89 28.18 32.76
N TYR A 257 27.33 28.74 31.69
CA TYR A 257 25.95 29.24 31.70
C TYR A 257 24.99 28.13 31.27
N SER A 258 24.00 27.83 32.11
CA SER A 258 22.76 27.20 31.68
C SER A 258 21.65 28.24 31.67
N PHE A 259 20.77 28.20 30.67
CA PHE A 259 19.58 29.04 30.63
C PHE A 259 18.66 28.72 31.82
N VAL A 260 18.39 29.72 32.66
CA VAL A 260 17.23 29.72 33.56
C VAL A 260 16.18 30.63 32.95
N GLY A 261 15.04 30.06 32.55
CA GLY A 261 13.87 30.84 32.14
C GLY A 261 13.17 31.39 33.37
N TYR A 262 12.98 32.70 33.44
CA TYR A 262 12.20 33.33 34.51
C TYR A 262 10.74 33.49 34.07
N SER A 263 9.81 33.12 34.95
CA SER A 263 8.36 33.32 34.76
C SER A 263 7.82 34.52 35.54
N VAL A 264 8.68 35.42 36.01
CA VAL A 264 8.28 36.59 36.80
C VAL A 264 8.57 37.88 36.05
N ASP A 265 7.64 38.82 36.18
CA ASP A 265 7.76 40.17 35.64
C ASP A 265 8.97 40.87 36.27
N ILE A 266 9.91 41.31 35.43
CA ILE A 266 11.14 42.01 35.83
C ILE A 266 10.81 43.39 36.46
N THR A 267 9.57 43.86 36.31
CA THR A 267 9.10 45.13 36.85
C THR A 267 8.45 45.05 38.23
N GLY A 268 8.45 43.88 38.89
CA GLY A 268 7.81 43.67 40.19
C GLY A 268 8.22 44.70 41.26
N THR A 269 7.40 45.74 41.44
CA THR A 269 7.49 46.68 42.56
C THR A 269 6.67 46.15 43.72
N ALA A 270 7.33 45.53 44.69
CA ALA A 270 6.76 45.38 46.03
C ALA A 270 7.24 46.56 46.88
N ASN A 271 6.29 47.35 47.42
CA ASN A 271 6.55 48.46 48.35
C ASN A 271 7.51 49.56 47.83
N GLY A 272 7.52 49.84 46.53
CA GLY A 272 8.31 50.94 45.96
C GLY A 272 9.82 50.68 45.87
N GLN A 273 10.28 49.45 46.14
CA GLN A 273 11.63 49.01 45.81
C GLN A 273 11.58 48.03 44.64
N THR A 274 12.44 48.26 43.65
CA THR A 274 12.67 47.32 42.56
C THR A 274 13.35 46.08 43.15
N SER A 275 12.62 44.97 43.29
CA SER A 275 13.22 43.69 43.68
C SER A 275 13.93 43.09 42.47
N ILE A 276 15.14 43.58 42.20
CA ILE A 276 16.04 42.95 41.24
C ILE A 276 16.51 41.64 41.89
N PRO A 277 16.44 40.49 41.19
CA PRO A 277 16.99 39.25 41.73
C PRO A 277 18.47 39.44 42.10
N ASN A 278 18.86 39.07 43.32
CA ASN A 278 20.27 39.06 43.72
C ASN A 278 20.98 37.85 43.08
N TRP A 279 22.17 38.10 42.54
CA TRP A 279 23.02 37.17 41.80
C TRP A 279 24.38 36.99 42.51
#